data_AF-A0A936K1Y3-F1
#
_entry.id   AF-A0A936K1Y3-F1
#
_cell.length_a   1.000
_cell.length_b   1.000
_cell.length_c   1.000
_cell.angle_alpha   90.00
_cell.angle_beta   90.00
_cell.angle_gamma   90.00
#
_symmetry.space_group_name_H-M   'P 1'
#
loop_
_entity.id
_entity.type
_entity.pdbx_description
1 polymer ?
#
loop_
_entity_poly.entity_id
_entity_poly.type
_entity_poly.pdbx_seq_one_letter_code
_entity_poly.pdbx_strand_id
1 'polypeptide(L)' 'MARLLRWGWPHAEAQAQAERLRDRDEHSDFRHLCLECRHYRPGRCGNHKAADLLAPAVGKDLATMFQDCPGFVPMEDVR' A
#
# COMPACT_ATOMS: atom_id res chain seq x y z
N MET A 1 6.60 -8.07 1.47
CA MET A 1 5.92 -9.03 2.38
C MET A 1 6.17 -8.79 3.87
N ALA A 2 7.42 -8.62 4.34
CA ALA A 2 7.75 -8.53 5.77
C ALA A 2 6.91 -7.51 6.58
N ARG A 3 6.48 -6.41 5.96
CA ARG A 3 5.63 -5.39 6.60
C ARG A 3 4.19 -5.87 6.87
N LEU A 4 3.59 -6.62 5.95
CA LEU A 4 2.23 -7.16 6.10
C LEU A 4 2.18 -8.17 7.25
N LEU A 5 3.18 -9.05 7.32
CA LEU A 5 3.32 -10.00 8.42
C LEU A 5 3.49 -9.29 9.77
N ARG A 6 4.31 -8.23 9.84
CA ARG A 6 4.43 -7.38 11.05
C ARG A 6 3.12 -6.69 11.44
N TRP A 7 2.20 -6.52 10.49
CA TRP A 7 0.87 -5.98 10.72
C TRP A 7 -0.19 -7.05 10.98
N GLY A 8 0.23 -8.29 11.21
CA GLY A 8 -0.66 -9.40 11.58
C GLY A 8 -1.44 -9.98 10.40
N TRP A 9 -1.03 -9.71 9.16
CA TRP A 9 -1.66 -10.34 8.00
C TRP A 9 -1.36 -11.84 7.99
N PRO A 10 -2.35 -12.72 7.72
CA PRO A 10 -2.10 -14.13 7.48
C PRO A 10 -1.08 -14.31 6.37
N HIS A 11 -0.21 -15.33 6.47
CA HIS A 11 0.84 -15.58 5.49
C HIS A 11 0.26 -15.71 4.06
N ALA A 12 -0.84 -16.43 3.91
CA ALA A 12 -1.52 -16.61 2.63
C ALA A 12 -2.00 -15.27 2.03
N GLU A 13 -2.58 -14.37 2.83
CA GLU A 13 -3.00 -13.04 2.36
C GLU A 13 -1.80 -12.15 1.99
N ALA A 14 -0.74 -12.20 2.80
CA ALA A 14 0.49 -11.46 2.52
C ALA A 14 1.19 -11.94 1.24
N GLN A 15 1.12 -13.24 0.94
CA GLN A 15 1.63 -13.83 -0.28
C GLN A 15 0.77 -13.46 -1.50
N ALA A 16 -0.56 -13.60 -1.40
CA ALA A 16 -1.46 -13.19 -2.47
C ALA A 16 -1.27 -11.72 -2.84
N GLN A 17 -1.03 -10.85 -1.85
CA GLN A 17 -0.76 -9.44 -2.13
C GLN A 17 0.60 -9.21 -2.82
N ALA A 18 1.61 -10.03 -2.53
CA ALA A 18 2.90 -9.96 -3.19
C ALA A 18 2.83 -10.45 -4.64
N GLU A 19 2.05 -11.50 -4.91
CA GLU A 19 1.78 -11.99 -6.26
C GLU A 19 1.08 -10.90 -7.09
N ARG A 20 0.06 -10.24 -6.55
CA ARG A 20 -0.61 -9.10 -7.21
C ARG A 20 0.34 -7.96 -7.55
N LEU A 21 1.31 -7.67 -6.68
CA LEU A 21 2.32 -6.64 -6.93
C LEU A 21 3.27 -7.03 -8.06
N ARG A 22 3.72 -8.30 -8.07
CA ARG A 22 4.54 -8.82 -9.17
C ARG A 22 3.78 -8.75 -10.50
N ASP A 23 2.53 -9.20 -10.52
CA ASP A 23 1.72 -9.17 -11.74
C ASP A 23 1.53 -7.72 -12.23
N ARG A 24 1.31 -6.75 -11.33
CA ARG A 24 1.25 -5.32 -11.66
C ARG A 24 2.55 -4.86 -12.34
N ASP A 25 3.70 -5.17 -11.73
CA ASP A 25 5.00 -4.73 -12.22
C ASP A 25 5.30 -5.32 -13.61
N GLU A 26 4.92 -6.57 -13.85
CA GLU A 26 5.03 -7.22 -15.17
C GLU A 26 4.16 -6.54 -16.24
N HIS A 27 3.01 -6.00 -15.87
CA HIS A 27 2.09 -5.31 -16.78
C HIS A 27 2.34 -3.81 -16.91
N SER A 28 3.41 -3.27 -16.30
CA SER A 28 3.75 -1.84 -16.29
C SER A 28 2.59 -0.95 -15.80
N ASP A 29 1.79 -1.44 -14.86
CA ASP A 29 0.74 -0.64 -14.21
C ASP A 29 1.37 0.22 -13.12
N PHE A 30 1.27 1.55 -13.27
CA PHE A 30 1.91 2.52 -12.39
C PHE A 30 1.13 2.81 -11.11
N ARG A 31 -0.03 2.20 -10.92
CA ARG A 31 -0.83 2.40 -9.70
C ARG A 31 -0.18 1.73 -8.50
N HIS A 32 -0.36 2.34 -7.33
CA HIS A 32 0.27 1.89 -6.09
C HIS A 32 -0.77 1.51 -5.03
N LEU A 33 -0.36 0.69 -4.09
CA LEU A 33 -1.13 0.37 -2.89
C LEU A 33 -0.74 1.32 -1.75
N CYS A 34 -1.69 1.61 -0.85
CA CYS A 34 -1.33 2.29 0.40
C CYS A 34 -0.27 1.49 1.18
N LEU A 35 -0.30 0.16 1.09
CA LEU A 35 0.63 -0.76 1.76
C LEU A 35 2.11 -0.53 1.38
N GLU A 36 2.38 0.04 0.20
CA GLU A 36 3.72 0.36 -0.32
C GLU A 36 4.20 1.75 0.11
N CYS A 37 3.30 2.60 0.62
CA CYS A 37 3.58 3.99 0.93
C CYS A 37 4.24 4.16 2.31
N ARG A 38 5.25 5.03 2.40
CA ARG A 38 5.93 5.35 3.68
C ARG A 38 5.01 5.96 4.73
N HIS A 39 3.97 6.67 4.29
CA HIS A 39 3.03 7.36 5.16
C HIS A 39 1.92 6.46 5.71
N TYR A 40 1.74 5.25 5.16
CA TYR A 40 0.67 4.37 5.60
C TYR A 40 1.06 3.56 6.84
N ARG A 41 0.16 3.51 7.82
CA ARG A 41 0.16 2.56 8.93
C ARG A 41 -1.18 1.79 8.86
N PRO A 42 -1.30 0.59 9.45
CA PRO A 42 -2.54 -0.18 9.37
C PRO A 42 -3.74 0.68 9.78
N GLY A 43 -4.68 0.85 8.86
CA GLY A 43 -5.88 1.66 9.08
C GLY A 43 -5.71 3.18 8.91
N ARG A 44 -4.52 3.70 8.58
CA ARG A 44 -4.26 5.16 8.62
C ARG A 44 -3.26 5.67 7.57
N CYS A 45 -3.63 6.74 6.85
CA CYS A 45 -2.74 7.51 5.99
C CYS A 45 -2.19 8.75 6.72
N GLY A 46 -0.87 8.81 6.89
CA GLY A 46 -0.18 9.99 7.44
C GLY A 46 -0.13 11.20 6.50
N ASN A 47 -0.42 11.00 5.20
CA ASN A 47 -0.39 12.04 4.17
C ASN A 47 -1.76 12.24 3.50
N HIS A 48 -2.85 12.00 4.25
CA HIS A 48 -4.22 11.93 3.71
C HIS A 48 -4.65 13.16 2.90
N LYS A 49 -4.26 14.37 3.32
CA LYS A 49 -4.57 15.60 2.58
C LYS A 49 -3.93 15.63 1.19
N ALA A 50 -2.66 15.25 1.08
CA ALA A 50 -1.98 15.19 -0.22
C ALA A 50 -2.43 13.97 -1.05
N ALA A 51 -2.96 12.94 -0.39
CA ALA A 51 -3.60 11.78 -1.03
C ALA A 51 -5.06 12.03 -1.43
N ASP A 52 -5.55 13.27 -1.32
CA ASP A 52 -6.93 13.67 -1.62
C ASP A 52 -8.00 12.88 -0.84
N LEU A 53 -7.67 12.47 0.39
CA LEU A 53 -8.60 11.81 1.31
C LEU A 53 -9.16 12.81 2.32
N LEU A 54 -10.47 12.75 2.54
CA LEU A 54 -11.18 13.58 3.52
C LEU A 54 -10.73 13.31 4.97
N ALA A 55 -10.28 12.08 5.26
CA ALA A 55 -9.89 11.65 6.59
C ALA A 55 -8.63 10.78 6.56
N PRO A 56 -7.85 10.75 7.66
CA PRO A 56 -6.68 9.89 7.76
C PRO A 56 -7.02 8.40 7.87
N ALA A 57 -8.27 8.03 8.19
CA ALA A 57 -8.68 6.64 8.29
C ALA A 57 -8.73 5.99 6.90
N VAL A 58 -8.14 4.80 6.76
CA VAL A 58 -8.09 4.04 5.50
C VAL A 58 -8.53 2.61 5.77
N GLY A 59 -9.63 2.18 5.15
CA GLY A 59 -10.12 0.81 5.25
C GLY A 59 -9.20 -0.21 4.59
N LYS A 60 -9.35 -1.50 4.95
CA LYS A 60 -8.55 -2.60 4.36
C LYS A 60 -8.68 -2.63 2.84
N ASP A 61 -9.90 -2.47 2.33
CA ASP A 61 -10.19 -2.54 0.89
C ASP A 61 -9.49 -1.43 0.10
N LEU A 62 -9.54 -0.19 0.60
CA LEU A 62 -8.82 0.92 -0.02
C LEU A 62 -7.30 0.71 0.09
N ALA A 63 -6.82 0.18 1.22
CA ALA A 63 -5.40 -0.05 1.41
C ALA A 63 -4.81 -1.07 0.42
N THR A 64 -5.60 -2.05 -0.03
CA THR A 64 -5.22 -3.11 -0.97
C THR A 64 -5.64 -2.87 -2.41
N MET A 65 -6.28 -1.73 -2.69
CA MET A 65 -6.67 -1.33 -4.03
C MET A 65 -5.51 -0.59 -4.72
N PHE A 66 -5.27 -0.89 -6.00
CA PHE A 66 -4.34 -0.14 -6.84
C PHE A 66 -4.91 1.24 -7.15
N GLN A 67 -4.22 2.29 -6.73
CA GLN A 67 -4.65 3.69 -6.84
C GLN A 67 -3.53 4.55 -7.44
N ASP A 68 -3.89 5.58 -8.18
CA ASP A 68 -2.96 6.64 -8.60
C ASP A 68 -2.97 7.76 -7.53
N CYS A 69 -2.38 7.47 -6.38
CA CYS A 69 -2.46 8.34 -5.20
C CYS A 69 -1.48 9.52 -5.31
N PRO A 70 -1.95 10.79 -5.34
CA PRO A 70 -1.08 11.96 -5.50
C PRO A 70 -0.16 12.21 -4.29
N GLY A 71 -0.49 11.65 -3.13
CA GLY A 71 0.31 11.73 -1.91
C GLY A 71 1.23 10.52 -1.69
N PHE A 72 1.36 9.64 -2.70
CA PHE A 72 2.18 8.44 -2.60
C PHE A 72 3.66 8.80 -2.52
N VAL A 73 4.36 8.17 -1.59
CA VAL A 73 5.82 8.17 -1.53
C VAL A 73 6.26 6.75 -1.23
N PRO A 74 7.06 6.12 -2.11
CA PRO A 74 7.52 4.77 -1.86
C PRO A 74 8.34 4.73 -0.56
N MET A 75 8.30 3.58 0.10
CA MET A 75 9.35 3.27 1.07
C MET A 75 10.68 3.28 0.33
N GLU A 76 11.60 4.18 0.68
CA GLU A 76 12.95 4.16 0.10
C GLU A 76 13.58 2.78 0.35
N ASP A 77 14.13 2.17 -0.69
CA ASP A 77 15.09 1.09 -0.54
C ASP A 77 16.29 1.67 0.21
N VAL A 78 16.51 1.22 1.44
CA VAL A 78 17.79 1.41 2.11
C VAL A 78 18.81 0.68 1.24
N ARG A 79 19.55 1.43 0.43
CA ARG A 79 20.76 0.98 -0.24
C ARG A 79 21.79 0.49 0.77
#